data_AF-A0A3R7TDP5-F1
#
_entry.id   AF-A0A3R7TDP5-F1
#
_cell.length_a   1.000
_cell.length_b   1.000
_cell.length_c   1.000
_cell.angle_alpha   90.00
_cell.angle_beta   90.00
_cell.angle_gamma   90.00
#
_symmetry.space_group_name_H-M   'P 1'
#
loop_
_entity.id
_entity.type
_entity.pdbx_description
1 polymer ?
#
loop_
_entity_poly.entity_id
_entity_poly.type
_entity_poly.pdbx_seq_one_letter_code
_entity_poly.pdbx_strand_id
1 'polypeptide(L)'
;MKGDENDPDEFSVVENKKIYFCCGSCVSKFDENQAYYIKAIPELQKKFTDAELKKIGVDKVELLEQRFCPIYPERIINPNSKTIEYKGKTIYLWSSSAARRWARDADRYYEEAVNAGILK
;
A
#
# COMPACT_ATOMS: atom_id res chain seq x y z
N MET A 1 8.78 16.42 -2.76
CA MET A 1 10.11 16.10 -3.30
C MET A 1 9.88 15.30 -4.57
N LYS A 2 10.18 15.92 -5.72
CA LYS A 2 10.29 15.27 -7.03
C LYS A 2 11.77 14.95 -7.19
N GLY A 3 12.09 13.70 -7.52
CA GLY A 3 13.46 13.25 -7.74
C GLY A 3 14.09 12.71 -6.47
N ASP A 4 13.86 11.44 -6.19
CA ASP A 4 14.94 10.57 -5.75
C ASP A 4 14.96 9.44 -6.77
N GLU A 5 16.02 9.39 -7.56
CA GLU A 5 16.39 8.19 -8.30
C GLU A 5 16.34 7.02 -7.31
N ASN A 6 15.80 5.86 -7.72
CA ASN A 6 15.75 4.69 -6.85
C ASN A 6 17.13 4.50 -6.21
N ASP A 7 17.23 4.71 -4.89
CA ASP A 7 18.46 4.45 -4.17
C ASP A 7 18.75 2.95 -4.36
N PRO A 8 19.89 2.57 -4.97
CA PRO A 8 20.19 1.17 -5.28
C PRO A 8 20.20 0.27 -4.04
N ASP A 9 20.26 0.85 -2.83
CA ASP A 9 20.23 0.13 -1.56
C ASP A 9 18.81 -0.11 -1.01
N GLU A 10 17.77 0.54 -1.56
CA GLU A 10 16.40 0.41 -1.09
C GLU A 10 15.65 -0.71 -1.85
N PHE A 11 15.93 -1.95 -1.47
CA PHE A 11 15.29 -3.13 -2.06
C PHE A 11 14.89 -4.18 -1.03
N SER A 12 13.88 -4.97 -1.38
CA SER A 12 13.52 -6.21 -0.69
C SER A 12 13.84 -7.42 -1.55
N VAL A 13 14.24 -8.52 -0.93
CA VAL A 13 14.46 -9.80 -1.63
C VAL A 13 13.30 -10.74 -1.36
N VAL A 14 12.65 -11.20 -2.44
CA VAL A 14 11.56 -12.19 -2.38
C VAL A 14 11.87 -13.30 -3.38
N GLU A 15 11.97 -14.55 -2.93
CA GLU A 15 12.29 -15.70 -3.79
C GLU A 15 13.49 -15.42 -4.73
N ASN A 16 14.59 -14.92 -4.16
CA ASN A 16 15.83 -14.52 -4.83
C ASN A 16 15.71 -13.41 -5.87
N LYS A 17 14.59 -12.67 -5.90
CA LYS A 17 14.37 -11.52 -6.78
C LYS A 17 14.44 -10.24 -5.98
N LYS A 18 15.15 -9.25 -6.50
CA LYS A 18 15.21 -7.90 -5.91
C LYS A 18 14.02 -7.07 -6.41
N ILE A 19 13.29 -6.48 -5.46
CA ILE A 19 12.24 -5.51 -5.70
C ILE A 19 12.75 -4.18 -5.17
N TYR A 20 12.87 -3.18 -6.04
CA TYR A 20 13.41 -1.86 -5.71
C TYR A 20 12.29 -0.89 -5.32
N PHE A 21 12.63 0.01 -4.41
CA PHE A 21 11.73 1.02 -3.87
C PHE A 21 12.39 2.40 -3.91
N CYS A 22 11.54 3.43 -3.85
CA CYS A 22 12.01 4.81 -3.82
C CYS A 22 12.47 5.30 -2.44
N CYS A 23 12.23 4.53 -1.36
CA CYS A 23 12.66 4.86 0.00
C CYS A 23 12.47 3.69 0.97
N GLY A 24 13.21 3.68 2.09
CA GLY A 24 13.13 2.64 3.11
C GLY A 24 11.77 2.50 3.78
N SER A 25 10.96 3.55 3.82
CA SER A 25 9.59 3.43 4.34
C SER A 25 8.69 2.53 3.48
N CYS A 26 8.95 2.49 2.16
CA CYS A 26 8.27 1.58 1.25
C CYS A 26 8.81 0.16 1.40
N VAL A 27 10.14 0.00 1.59
CA VAL A 27 10.78 -1.30 1.90
C VAL A 27 10.16 -1.91 3.14
N SER A 28 10.16 -1.17 4.26
CA SER A 28 9.59 -1.64 5.53
C SER A 28 8.14 -2.06 5.40
N LYS A 29 7.31 -1.26 4.72
CA LYS A 29 5.89 -1.58 4.51
C LYS A 29 5.71 -2.82 3.64
N PHE A 30 6.51 -2.95 2.59
CA PHE A 30 6.48 -4.12 1.74
C PHE A 30 6.87 -5.39 2.50
N ASP A 31 7.97 -5.36 3.26
CA ASP A 31 8.46 -6.50 4.04
C ASP A 31 7.49 -6.96 5.12
N GLU A 32 6.78 -6.02 5.75
CA GLU A 32 5.71 -6.32 6.72
C GLU A 32 4.55 -7.11 6.09
N ASN A 33 4.32 -7.01 4.77
CA ASN A 33 3.16 -7.63 4.12
C ASN A 33 3.39 -7.97 2.63
N GLN A 34 4.47 -8.68 2.33
CA GLN A 34 4.94 -8.92 0.96
C GLN A 34 3.87 -9.59 0.09
N ALA A 35 3.22 -10.64 0.60
CA ALA A 35 2.17 -11.38 -0.10
C ALA A 35 1.01 -10.48 -0.52
N TYR A 36 0.61 -9.54 0.33
CA TYR A 36 -0.45 -8.58 0.02
C TYR A 36 -0.06 -7.62 -1.08
N TYR A 37 1.15 -7.04 -1.03
CA TYR A 37 1.59 -6.14 -2.10
C TYR A 37 1.76 -6.88 -3.43
N ILE A 38 2.29 -8.10 -3.40
CA ILE A 38 2.43 -8.93 -4.60
C ILE A 38 1.04 -9.26 -5.18
N LYS A 39 0.07 -9.62 -4.35
CA LYS A 39 -1.33 -9.83 -4.77
C LYS A 39 -1.96 -8.54 -5.31
N ALA A 40 -1.64 -7.40 -4.70
CA ALA A 40 -2.26 -6.12 -5.00
C ALA A 40 -1.73 -5.49 -6.29
N ILE A 41 -0.51 -5.82 -6.72
CA ILE A 41 0.15 -5.22 -7.89
C ILE A 41 0.30 -6.30 -8.98
N PRO A 42 -0.59 -6.34 -9.99
CA PRO A 42 -0.55 -7.38 -11.01
C PRO A 42 0.80 -7.48 -11.74
N GLU A 43 1.44 -6.34 -12.03
CA GLU A 43 2.75 -6.30 -12.67
C GLU A 43 3.87 -6.88 -11.79
N LEU A 44 3.73 -6.81 -10.47
CA LEU A 44 4.65 -7.45 -9.54
C LEU A 44 4.37 -8.95 -9.44
N GLN A 45 3.08 -9.34 -9.37
CA GLN A 45 2.66 -10.74 -9.33
C GLN A 45 3.21 -11.54 -10.53
N LYS A 46 3.16 -10.96 -11.73
CA LYS A 46 3.68 -11.58 -12.97
C LYS A 46 5.17 -11.90 -12.94
N LYS A 47 5.95 -11.32 -12.01
CA LYS A 47 7.39 -11.60 -11.87
C LYS A 47 7.68 -12.92 -11.15
N PHE A 48 6.66 -13.56 -10.58
CA PHE A 48 6.78 -14.79 -9.82
C PHE A 48 6.08 -15.94 -10.53
N THR A 49 6.63 -17.15 -10.39
CA THR A 49 5.97 -18.38 -10.83
C THR A 49 4.84 -18.77 -9.87
N ASP A 50 3.90 -19.61 -10.32
CA ASP A 50 2.80 -20.08 -9.45
C ASP A 50 3.31 -20.80 -8.19
N ALA A 51 4.43 -21.53 -8.29
CA ALA A 51 5.06 -22.19 -7.16
C ALA A 51 5.60 -21.16 -6.14
N GLU A 52 6.21 -20.08 -6.62
CA GLU A 52 6.71 -18.98 -5.78
C GLU A 52 5.55 -18.21 -5.14
N LEU A 53 4.51 -17.89 -5.90
CA LEU A 53 3.32 -17.20 -5.38
C LEU A 53 2.65 -18.00 -4.26
N LYS A 54 2.54 -19.32 -4.42
CA LYS A 54 2.01 -20.23 -3.38
C LYS A 54 2.91 -20.29 -2.14
N LYS A 55 4.23 -20.25 -2.32
CA LYS A 55 5.19 -20.23 -1.20
C LYS A 55 5.13 -18.92 -0.43
N ILE A 56 4.99 -17.80 -1.14
CA ILE A 56 4.79 -16.45 -0.56
C ILE A 56 3.42 -16.36 0.16
N GLY A 57 2.45 -17.20 -0.23
CA GLY A 57 1.10 -17.21 0.36
C GLY A 57 0.14 -16.21 -0.28
N VAL A 58 0.40 -15.81 -1.53
CA VAL A 58 -0.42 -14.85 -2.30
C VAL A 58 -1.85 -15.34 -2.53
N ASP A 59 -2.04 -16.65 -2.58
CA ASP A 59 -3.34 -17.32 -2.70
C ASP A 59 -4.24 -17.15 -1.47
N LYS A 60 -3.63 -16.96 -0.29
CA LYS A 60 -4.34 -16.80 0.99
C LYS A 60 -4.67 -15.35 1.32
N VAL A 61 -4.24 -14.41 0.47
CA VAL A 61 -4.44 -12.98 0.72
C VAL A 61 -5.73 -12.49 0.09
N GLU A 62 -6.60 -11.96 0.95
CA GLU A 62 -7.77 -11.18 0.56
C GLU A 62 -7.42 -9.69 0.51
N LEU A 63 -7.71 -9.06 -0.61
CA LEU A 63 -7.45 -7.64 -0.81
C LEU A 63 -8.58 -6.82 -0.17
N LEU A 64 -8.21 -5.74 0.50
CA LEU A 64 -9.19 -4.80 1.06
C LEU A 64 -9.99 -4.14 -0.07
N GLU A 65 -11.26 -3.81 0.23
CA GLU A 65 -12.11 -3.06 -0.71
C GLU A 65 -11.48 -1.70 -1.05
N GLN A 66 -10.93 -1.03 -0.04
CA GLN A 66 -10.11 0.15 -0.22
C GLN A 66 -8.68 -0.28 -0.61
N ARG A 67 -8.21 0.15 -1.78
CA ARG A 67 -6.89 -0.24 -2.30
C ARG A 67 -5.80 0.81 -2.10
N PHE A 68 -6.18 2.07 -2.04
CA PHE A 68 -5.26 3.21 -2.00
C PHE A 68 -5.52 4.10 -0.79
N CYS A 69 -4.49 4.84 -0.37
CA CYS A 69 -4.60 5.80 0.71
C CYS A 69 -5.28 7.10 0.22
N PRO A 70 -6.35 7.59 0.88
CA PRO A 70 -7.04 8.83 0.52
C PRO A 70 -6.14 10.07 0.54
N ILE A 71 -5.11 10.06 1.40
CA ILE A 71 -4.14 11.16 1.54
C ILE A 71 -2.98 11.05 0.56
N TYR A 72 -2.63 9.82 0.16
CA TYR A 72 -1.51 9.51 -0.72
C TYR A 72 -2.00 8.50 -1.78
N PRO A 73 -2.74 8.95 -2.81
CA PRO A 73 -3.41 8.07 -3.77
C PRO A 73 -2.49 7.07 -4.47
N GLU A 74 -1.20 7.37 -4.55
CA GLU A 74 -0.17 6.51 -5.13
C GLU A 74 0.24 5.33 -4.23
N ARG A 75 -0.17 5.33 -2.96
CA ARG A 75 0.27 4.34 -1.96
C ARG A 75 -0.81 3.33 -1.65
N ILE A 76 -0.47 2.05 -1.81
CA ILE A 76 -1.35 0.92 -1.49
C ILE A 76 -1.41 0.71 0.01
N ILE A 77 -2.62 0.55 0.54
CA ILE A 77 -2.89 0.20 1.93
C ILE A 77 -3.10 -1.31 2.08
N ASN A 78 -2.86 -1.82 3.27
CA ASN A 78 -2.96 -3.24 3.64
C ASN A 78 -3.62 -3.40 5.02
N PRO A 79 -3.96 -4.62 5.48
CA PRO A 79 -4.63 -4.85 6.76
C PRO A 79 -3.88 -4.32 7.99
N ASN A 80 -2.56 -4.16 7.91
CA ASN A 80 -1.72 -3.60 8.97
C ASN A 80 -1.59 -2.07 8.88
N SER A 81 -2.25 -1.43 7.92
CA SER A 81 -2.27 0.02 7.77
C SER A 81 -3.05 0.67 8.92
N LYS A 82 -2.78 1.96 9.18
CA LYS A 82 -3.50 2.69 10.21
C LYS A 82 -4.96 2.83 9.78
N THR A 83 -5.88 2.68 10.71
CA THR A 83 -7.30 2.91 10.46
C THR A 83 -7.80 4.10 11.27
N ILE A 84 -8.85 4.72 10.77
CA ILE A 84 -9.65 5.72 11.47
C ILE A 84 -11.12 5.43 11.23
N GLU A 85 -11.98 5.86 12.16
CA GLU A 85 -13.43 5.82 11.98
C GLU A 85 -13.90 7.18 11.47
N TYR A 86 -14.65 7.19 10.36
CA TYR A 86 -15.18 8.42 9.80
C TYR A 86 -16.48 8.16 9.04
N LYS A 87 -17.53 8.95 9.35
CA LYS A 87 -18.88 8.79 8.79
C LYS A 87 -19.40 7.34 8.85
N GLY A 88 -19.10 6.64 9.95
CA GLY A 88 -19.51 5.25 10.19
C GLY A 88 -18.78 4.20 9.34
N LYS A 89 -17.67 4.58 8.70
CA LYS A 89 -16.81 3.70 7.90
C LYS A 89 -15.39 3.69 8.46
N THR A 90 -14.77 2.52 8.45
CA THR A 90 -13.33 2.37 8.73
C THR A 90 -12.54 2.75 7.49
N ILE A 91 -11.71 3.79 7.59
CA ILE A 91 -10.85 4.26 6.51
C ILE A 91 -9.40 3.87 6.81
N TYR A 92 -8.77 3.22 5.85
CA TYR A 92 -7.37 2.82 5.92
C TYR A 92 -6.45 3.94 5.42
N LEU A 93 -5.36 4.18 6.15
CA LEU A 93 -4.39 5.24 5.91
C LEU A 93 -2.99 4.63 5.94
N TRP A 94 -2.17 5.01 4.96
CA TRP A 94 -0.84 4.43 4.79
C TRP A 94 0.11 4.71 5.98
N SER A 95 -0.06 5.83 6.70
CA SER A 95 0.79 6.17 7.85
C SER A 95 0.14 7.09 8.88
N SER A 96 0.79 7.25 10.03
CA SER A 96 0.42 8.24 11.04
C SER A 96 0.44 9.68 10.50
N SER A 97 1.29 9.98 9.51
CA SER A 97 1.27 11.28 8.84
C SER A 97 0.02 11.48 8.01
N ALA A 98 -0.50 10.42 7.36
CA ALA A 98 -1.80 10.48 6.70
C ALA A 98 -2.93 10.73 7.71
N ALA A 99 -2.93 10.03 8.85
CA ALA A 99 -3.92 10.26 9.92
C ALA A 99 -3.89 11.70 10.45
N ARG A 100 -2.70 12.28 10.66
CA ARG A 100 -2.56 13.69 11.05
C ARG A 100 -3.06 14.67 10.00
N ARG A 101 -2.87 14.38 8.71
CA ARG A 101 -3.40 15.22 7.62
C ARG A 101 -4.92 15.13 7.57
N TRP A 102 -5.45 13.91 7.59
CA TRP A 102 -6.88 13.65 7.64
C TRP A 102 -7.57 14.44 8.76
N ALA A 103 -7.01 14.43 9.97
CA ALA A 103 -7.57 15.13 11.12
C ALA A 103 -7.62 16.67 10.97
N ARG A 104 -6.89 17.26 10.02
CA ARG A 104 -6.95 18.71 9.77
C ARG A 104 -8.19 19.12 8.98
N ASP A 105 -8.66 18.24 8.10
CA ASP A 105 -9.75 18.54 7.16
C ASP A 105 -10.34 17.24 6.57
N ALA A 106 -11.04 16.49 7.43
CA ALA A 106 -11.52 15.16 7.09
C ALA A 106 -12.60 15.18 5.99
N ASP A 107 -13.48 16.19 5.98
CA ASP A 107 -14.53 16.33 4.98
C ASP A 107 -13.93 16.53 3.58
N ARG A 108 -12.99 17.46 3.42
CA ARG A 108 -12.35 17.68 2.11
C ARG A 108 -11.64 16.42 1.61
N TYR A 109 -10.85 15.75 2.45
CA TYR A 109 -10.15 14.54 2.02
C TYR A 109 -11.09 13.37 1.71
N TYR A 110 -12.21 13.25 2.43
CA TYR A 110 -13.23 12.26 2.12
C TYR A 110 -13.88 12.55 0.77
N GLU A 111 -14.31 13.79 0.52
CA GLU A 111 -14.91 14.20 -0.76
C GLU A 111 -13.94 14.01 -1.93
N GLU A 112 -12.68 14.44 -1.79
CA GLU A 112 -11.64 14.23 -2.80
C GLU A 112 -11.42 12.74 -3.10
N ALA A 113 -11.38 11.90 -2.06
CA ALA A 113 -11.17 10.47 -2.22
C ALA A 113 -12.38 9.74 -2.81
N VAL A 114 -13.61 10.18 -2.51
CA VAL A 114 -14.83 9.68 -3.16
C VAL A 114 -14.84 10.08 -4.63
N ASN A 115 -14.54 11.34 -4.95
CA ASN A 115 -14.47 11.83 -6.33
C ASN A 115 -13.39 11.12 -7.15
N ALA A 116 -12.27 10.75 -6.51
CA ALA A 116 -11.20 9.96 -7.12
C ALA A 116 -11.50 8.45 -7.18
N GLY A 117 -12.64 7.99 -6.65
CA GLY A 117 -13.02 6.56 -6.61
C GLY A 117 -12.17 5.71 -5.65
N ILE A 118 -11.42 6.33 -4.75
CA ILE A 118 -10.60 5.66 -3.72
C ILE A 118 -11.50 5.16 -2.58
N LEU A 119 -12.48 6.00 -2.19
CA LEU A 119 -13.51 5.68 -1.22
C LEU A 119 -14.87 5.58 -1.92
N LYS A 120 -15.76 4.76 -1.37
CA LYS A 120 -17.16 4.60 -1.79
C LYS A 120 -18.04 4.78 -0.58
#